data_AF-A0A7Z1B4X6-F1
#
_entry.id   AF-A0A7Z1B4X6-F1
#
_cell.length_a   1.000
_cell.length_b   1.000
_cell.length_c   1.000
_cell.angle_alpha   90.00
_cell.angle_beta   90.00
_cell.angle_gamma   90.00
#
_symmetry.space_group_name_H-M   'P 1'
#
loop_
_entity.id
_entity.type
_entity.pdbx_description
1 polymer ?
#
loop_
_entity_poly.entity_id
_entity_poly.type
_entity_poly.pdbx_seq_one_letter_code
_entity_poly.pdbx_strand_id
1 'polypeptide(L)' 'METEYETKGYDLTKVYDYNQYPDVRHGRCDNCDYTLFKSSVKNGQFLRECRRCGMKKSI' A
#
# COMPACT_ATOMS: atom_id res chain seq x y z
N MET A 1 -0.79 13.58 -13.69
CA MET A 1 -1.15 12.39 -14.48
C MET A 1 -1.63 11.34 -13.50
N GLU A 2 -2.93 11.33 -13.22
CA GLU A 2 -3.55 10.34 -12.34
C GLU A 2 -3.68 9.06 -13.16
N THR A 3 -2.67 8.19 -13.07
CA THR A 3 -2.75 6.86 -13.65
C THR A 3 -3.73 6.05 -12.81
N GLU A 4 -4.98 5.96 -13.27
CA GLU A 4 -5.96 5.02 -12.75
C GLU A 4 -5.42 3.60 -13.00
N TYR A 5 -4.96 2.96 -11.94
CA TYR A 5 -4.45 1.59 -12.00
C TYR A 5 -5.59 0.63 -11.67
N GLU A 6 -5.60 -0.52 -12.33
CA GLU A 6 -6.58 -1.56 -12.04
C GLU A 6 -6.42 -1.98 -10.57
N THR A 7 -7.54 -1.90 -9.85
CA THR A 7 -7.63 -2.23 -8.45
C THR A 7 -8.02 -3.69 -8.41
N LYS A 8 -7.06 -4.60 -8.20
CA LYS A 8 -7.24 -6.06 -8.28
C LYS A 8 -8.10 -6.62 -7.12
N GLY A 9 -9.27 -6.03 -6.90
CA GLY A 9 -10.12 -6.25 -5.73
C GLY A 9 -9.74 -5.44 -4.48
N TYR A 10 -8.72 -4.59 -4.56
CA TYR A 10 -8.28 -3.76 -3.43
C TYR A 10 -8.96 -2.38 -3.43
N ASP A 11 -9.37 -1.93 -2.25
CA ASP A 11 -9.89 -0.58 -2.03
C ASP A 11 -8.77 0.32 -1.53
N LEU A 12 -8.33 1.27 -2.36
CA LEU A 12 -7.09 2.04 -2.11
C LEU A 12 -7.35 3.34 -1.36
N THR A 13 -8.61 3.59 -1.04
CA THR A 13 -9.00 4.64 -0.10
C THR A 13 -8.77 4.19 1.35
N LYS A 14 -8.64 2.87 1.57
CA LYS A 14 -8.39 2.27 2.88
C LYS A 14 -6.90 2.13 3.18
N VAL A 15 -6.60 2.14 4.46
CA VAL A 15 -5.30 1.76 5.01
C VAL A 15 -5.44 0.37 5.60
N TYR A 16 -4.68 -0.60 5.08
CA TYR A 16 -4.70 -1.97 5.57
C TYR A 16 -3.69 -2.16 6.71
N ASP A 17 -4.09 -2.82 7.79
CA ASP A 17 -3.16 -3.18 8.87
C ASP A 17 -2.30 -4.39 8.46
N TYR A 18 -0.98 -4.29 8.58
CA TYR A 18 -0.05 -5.35 8.19
C TYR A 18 -0.19 -6.61 9.05
N ASN A 19 -0.56 -6.49 10.33
CA ASN A 19 -0.74 -7.65 11.20
C ASN A 19 -2.00 -8.44 10.81
N GLN A 20 -3.04 -7.76 10.33
CA GLN A 20 -4.26 -8.41 9.82
C GLN A 20 -4.09 -8.89 8.37
N TYR A 21 -3.42 -8.10 7.54
CA TYR A 21 -3.25 -8.33 6.10
C TYR A 21 -1.76 -8.21 5.73
N PRO A 22 -0.94 -9.22 6.07
CA PRO A 22 0.46 -9.22 5.71
C PRO A 22 0.64 -9.18 4.18
N ASP A 23 1.83 -8.79 3.74
CA ASP A 23 2.13 -8.78 2.30
C ASP A 23 2.01 -10.18 1.72
N VAL A 24 1.31 -10.30 0.59
CA VAL A 24 1.23 -11.56 -0.17
C VAL A 24 2.61 -11.92 -0.72
N ARG A 25 3.39 -10.89 -1.10
CA ARG A 25 4.79 -11.00 -1.49
C ARG A 25 5.59 -9.92 -0.78
N HIS A 26 6.50 -10.32 0.10
CA HIS A 26 7.31 -9.40 0.88
C HIS A 26 7.98 -8.33 0.00
N GLY A 27 7.82 -7.06 0.40
CA GLY A 27 8.43 -5.93 -0.30
C GLY A 27 7.80 -5.57 -1.64
N ARG A 28 6.62 -6.13 -1.97
CA ARG A 28 5.84 -5.77 -3.16
C ARG A 28 4.45 -5.30 -2.79
N CYS A 29 3.91 -4.40 -3.61
CA CYS A 29 2.55 -3.92 -3.43
C CYS A 29 1.57 -5.01 -3.86
N ASP A 30 0.65 -5.40 -2.97
CA ASP A 30 -0.30 -6.47 -3.29
C ASP A 30 -1.20 -6.14 -4.50
N ASN A 31 -1.46 -4.86 -4.75
CA ASN A 31 -2.28 -4.45 -5.90
C ASN A 31 -1.51 -4.47 -7.24
N CYS A 32 -0.31 -3.87 -7.30
CA CYS A 32 0.38 -3.63 -8.58
C CYS A 32 1.79 -4.26 -8.70
N ASP A 33 2.19 -5.06 -7.71
CA ASP A 33 3.50 -5.73 -7.62
C ASP A 33 4.73 -4.79 -7.64
N TYR A 34 4.49 -3.48 -7.52
CA TYR A 34 5.56 -2.48 -7.52
C TYR A 34 6.37 -2.51 -6.22
N THR A 35 7.64 -2.14 -6.31
CA THR A 35 8.63 -2.29 -5.23
C THR A 35 8.98 -0.98 -4.53
N LEU A 36 8.63 0.18 -5.11
CA LEU A 36 8.94 1.47 -4.51
C LEU A 36 7.77 2.04 -3.72
N PHE A 37 8.07 2.39 -2.47
CA PHE A 37 7.11 2.93 -1.52
C PHE A 37 7.51 4.32 -1.03
N LYS A 38 6.53 5.08 -0.57
CA LYS A 38 6.70 6.26 0.25
C LYS A 38 6.31 5.87 1.67
N SER A 39 7.17 6.19 2.61
CA SER A 39 6.93 5.94 4.02
C SER A 39 6.61 7.25 4.72
N SER A 40 5.66 7.21 5.66
CA SER A 40 5.30 8.35 6.51
C SER A 40 4.93 7.86 7.90
N VAL A 41 5.01 8.73 8.91
CA VAL A 41 4.58 8.42 10.27
C VAL A 41 3.36 9.28 10.58
N LYS A 42 2.28 8.65 11.05
CA LYS A 42 1.06 9.35 11.48
C LYS A 42 0.59 8.75 12.80
N ASN A 43 0.45 9.59 13.83
CA ASN A 43 0.02 9.17 15.18
C ASN A 43 0.86 8.00 15.75
N GLY A 44 2.17 7.98 15.47
CA GLY A 44 3.07 6.92 15.91
C GLY A 44 3.02 5.61 15.11
N GLN A 45 2.12 5.48 14.12
CA GLN A 45 2.09 4.34 13.19
C GLN A 45 2.88 4.63 11.92
N PHE A 46 3.57 3.62 11.40
CA PHE A 46 4.31 3.72 10.16
C PHE A 46 3.41 3.36 8.98
N LEU A 47 3.16 4.33 8.10
CA LEU A 47 2.36 4.14 6.89
C LEU A 47 3.27 3.95 5.69
N ARG A 48 3.10 2.82 5.01
CA ARG A 48 3.72 2.50 3.72
C ARG A 48 2.71 2.71 2.60
N GLU A 49 3.00 3.64 1.69
CA GLU A 49 2.20 3.95 0.52
C GLU A 49 2.92 3.54 -0.77
N CYS A 50 2.26 2.81 -1.67
CA CYS A 50 2.84 2.47 -2.97
C CYS A 50 2.97 3.73 -3.84
N ARG A 51 4.18 4.02 -4.37
CA ARG A 51 4.40 5.21 -5.21
C ARG A 51 3.69 5.15 -6.57
N ARG A 52 3.34 3.94 -7.02
CA ARG A 52 2.68 3.74 -8.31
C ARG A 52 1.17 3.81 -8.17
N CYS A 53 0.63 3.07 -7.21
CA CYS A 53 -0.80 2.85 -7.09
C CYS A 53 -1.41 3.40 -5.79
N GLY A 54 -0.70 4.17 -4.99
CA GLY A 54 -1.28 4.78 -3.77
C GLY A 54 -1.77 3.82 -2.67
N MET A 55 -1.61 2.49 -2.82
CA MET A 55 -2.06 1.52 -1.82
C MET A 55 -1.34 1.76 -0.50
N LYS A 56 -2.09 1.87 0.60
CA LYS A 56 -1.55 2.16 1.93
C LYS A 56 -1.65 0.97 2.85
N LYS A 57 -0.56 0.67 3.55
CA LYS A 57 -0.50 -0.25 4.68
C LYS A 57 0.03 0.46 5.92
N SER A 58 -0.54 0.15 7.08
CA SER A 58 0.02 0.48 8.38
C SER A 58 0.88 -0.69 8.84
N ILE A 59 2.14 -0.42 9.17
CA ILE A 59 3.14 -1.38 9.64
C ILE A 59 3.52 -1.02 11.08
#